data_AF-A0A2S1JVY8-F1
#
_entry.id   AF-A0A2S1JVY8-F1
#
_cell.length_a   1.000
_cell.length_b   1.000
_cell.length_c   1.000
_cell.angle_alpha   90.00
_cell.angle_beta   90.00
_cell.angle_gamma   90.00
#
_symmetry.space_group_name_H-M   'P 1'
#
loop_
_entity.id
_entity.type
_entity.pdbx_description
1 polymer ?
#
loop_
_entity_poly.entity_id
_entity_poly.type
_entity_poly.pdbx_seq_one_letter_code
_entity_poly.pdbx_strand_id
1 'polypeptide(L)'
;MGNTNEVTSSMLGDSNNTNFVSQTGDINFTETVNFNSSLNSTNIVQIGTDNQSAASHFNNSNNNSIFISQDGSQNIGSASASLNTNNTPP
;
A
#
# COMPACT_ATOMS: atom_id res chain seq x y z
N MET A 1 -14.87 10.17 15.22
CA MET A 1 -14.05 8.98 15.49
C MET A 1 -14.65 7.88 14.65
N GLY A 2 -13.84 7.30 13.77
CA GLY A 2 -14.27 6.31 12.80
C GLY A 2 -14.38 4.90 13.40
N ASN A 3 -15.51 4.25 13.27
CA ASN A 3 -15.73 2.86 13.66
C ASN A 3 -15.31 1.94 12.50
N THR A 4 -14.54 0.89 12.81
CA THR A 4 -14.19 -0.21 11.88
C THR A 4 -13.21 0.14 10.76
N ASN A 5 -12.17 0.94 11.06
CA ASN A 5 -11.03 1.05 10.15
C ASN A 5 -10.09 -0.15 10.34
N GLU A 6 -9.73 -0.82 9.25
CA GLU A 6 -8.84 -1.98 9.24
C GLU A 6 -7.67 -1.74 8.29
N VAL A 7 -6.48 -2.10 8.75
CA VAL A 7 -5.25 -2.11 7.95
C VAL A 7 -4.58 -3.47 8.11
N THR A 8 -4.48 -4.19 7.00
CA THR A 8 -3.64 -5.38 6.87
C THR A 8 -2.37 -5.00 6.12
N SER A 9 -1.20 -5.24 6.72
CA SER A 9 0.09 -5.00 6.08
C SER A 9 0.98 -6.22 6.22
N SER A 10 1.33 -6.83 5.10
CA SER A 10 2.24 -7.97 5.01
C SER A 10 3.51 -7.54 4.31
N MET A 11 4.66 -7.68 4.98
CA MET A 11 5.97 -7.46 4.38
C MET A 11 6.79 -8.74 4.52
N LEU A 12 6.98 -9.44 3.42
CA LEU A 12 7.74 -10.68 3.31
C LEU A 12 8.86 -10.48 2.29
N GLY A 13 10.07 -10.12 2.70
CA GLY A 13 11.18 -9.87 1.78
C GLY A 13 12.29 -9.03 2.38
N ASP A 14 13.08 -8.41 1.50
CA ASP A 14 14.26 -7.62 1.83
C ASP A 14 13.98 -6.33 2.64
N SER A 15 15.07 -5.67 3.04
CA SER A 15 15.08 -4.55 3.98
C SER A 15 14.64 -3.19 3.39
N ASN A 16 14.24 -2.27 4.28
CA ASN A 16 13.91 -0.87 4.01
C ASN A 16 12.61 -0.58 3.23
N ASN A 17 11.59 -1.43 3.35
CA ASN A 17 10.24 -1.07 2.90
C ASN A 17 9.52 -0.24 3.97
N THR A 18 8.80 0.80 3.55
CA THR A 18 7.99 1.64 4.43
C THR A 18 6.53 1.61 3.99
N ASN A 19 5.62 1.23 4.87
CA ASN A 19 4.18 1.35 4.64
C ASN A 19 3.61 2.39 5.59
N PHE A 20 2.97 3.41 5.05
CA PHE A 20 2.22 4.43 5.76
C PHE A 20 0.76 4.33 5.36
N VAL A 21 -0.13 4.19 6.36
CA VAL A 21 -1.58 4.15 6.14
C VAL A 21 -2.24 5.10 7.13
N SER A 22 -3.07 6.01 6.62
CA SER A 22 -3.84 6.98 7.39
C SER A 22 -5.31 6.90 7.02
N GLN A 23 -6.16 6.53 7.99
CA GLN A 23 -7.60 6.37 7.79
C GLN A 23 -8.38 7.31 8.72
N THR A 24 -9.25 8.13 8.16
CA THR A 24 -10.11 9.07 8.88
C THR A 24 -11.56 8.88 8.44
N GLY A 25 -12.47 8.58 9.36
CA GLY A 25 -13.87 8.21 9.05
C GLY A 25 -14.13 6.72 9.30
N ASP A 26 -15.30 6.18 8.94
CA ASP A 26 -15.76 4.83 9.36
C ASP A 26 -15.53 3.76 8.26
N ILE A 27 -15.35 2.49 8.62
CA ILE A 27 -15.36 1.31 7.71
C ILE A 27 -14.28 1.37 6.62
N ASN A 28 -13.15 2.02 6.84
CA ASN A 28 -12.08 2.05 5.84
C ASN A 28 -11.24 0.76 5.92
N PHE A 29 -11.05 0.05 4.81
CA PHE A 29 -10.20 -1.14 4.71
C PHE A 29 -8.97 -0.86 3.86
N THR A 30 -7.81 -1.31 4.31
CA THR A 30 -6.56 -1.24 3.55
C THR A 30 -5.82 -2.56 3.63
N GLU A 31 -5.38 -3.09 2.49
CA GLU A 31 -4.45 -4.20 2.41
C GLU A 31 -3.15 -3.77 1.71
N THR A 32 -2.01 -4.11 2.28
CA THR A 32 -0.69 -3.88 1.67
C THR A 32 0.15 -5.15 1.69
N VAL A 33 0.73 -5.51 0.55
CA VAL A 33 1.59 -6.70 0.42
C VAL A 33 2.90 -6.35 -0.25
N ASN A 34 4.02 -6.49 0.45
CA ASN A 34 5.36 -6.35 -0.11
C ASN A 34 6.03 -7.74 -0.10
N PHE A 35 6.28 -8.31 -1.28
CA PHE A 35 6.88 -9.65 -1.41
C PHE A 35 8.23 -9.59 -2.16
N ASN A 36 9.30 -10.09 -1.54
CA ASN A 36 10.67 -10.13 -2.06
C ASN A 36 11.06 -8.83 -2.79
N SER A 37 10.97 -7.70 -2.08
CA SER A 37 11.16 -6.37 -2.66
C SER A 37 11.88 -5.49 -1.64
N SER A 38 12.74 -4.55 -2.08
CA SER A 38 13.56 -3.66 -1.24
C SER A 38 13.23 -2.18 -1.49
N LEU A 39 13.38 -1.32 -0.48
CA LEU A 39 13.30 0.14 -0.65
C LEU A 39 11.95 0.63 -1.23
N ASN A 40 10.84 -0.06 -0.98
CA ASN A 40 9.54 0.38 -1.47
C ASN A 40 8.81 1.23 -0.44
N SER A 41 8.08 2.23 -0.93
CA SER A 41 7.23 3.09 -0.11
C SER A 41 5.77 2.92 -0.53
N THR A 42 4.93 2.46 0.39
CA THR A 42 3.48 2.49 0.22
C THR A 42 2.92 3.60 1.10
N ASN A 43 2.15 4.52 0.54
CA ASN A 43 1.44 5.55 1.29
C ASN A 43 -0.04 5.57 0.89
N ILE A 44 -0.91 5.30 1.86
CA ILE A 44 -2.35 5.21 1.66
C ILE A 44 -3.04 6.19 2.59
N VAL A 45 -3.89 7.04 2.04
CA VAL A 45 -4.71 8.01 2.77
C VAL A 45 -6.17 7.79 2.40
N GLN A 46 -7.00 7.48 3.39
CA GLN A 46 -8.45 7.30 3.22
C GLN A 46 -9.19 8.26 4.15
N ILE A 47 -10.04 9.10 3.58
CA ILE A 47 -10.87 10.08 4.30
C ILE A 47 -12.34 9.84 3.91
N GLY A 48 -13.19 9.55 4.88
CA GLY A 48 -14.63 9.29 4.71
C GLY A 48 -15.03 7.87 5.11
N THR A 49 -16.08 7.33 4.49
CA THR A 49 -16.78 6.13 4.97
C THR A 49 -16.73 4.98 3.96
N ASP A 50 -16.34 3.77 4.37
CA ASP A 50 -16.33 2.57 3.51
C ASP A 50 -15.35 2.66 2.33
N ASN A 51 -14.15 3.23 2.53
CA ASN A 51 -13.12 3.21 1.49
C ASN A 51 -12.28 1.94 1.58
N GLN A 52 -12.02 1.29 0.45
CA GLN A 52 -11.18 0.11 0.36
C GLN A 52 -9.95 0.39 -0.48
N SER A 53 -8.78 -0.01 0.00
CA SER A 53 -7.55 0.10 -0.76
C SER A 53 -6.70 -1.17 -0.70
N ALA A 54 -6.00 -1.45 -1.79
CA ALA A 54 -5.08 -2.57 -1.91
C ALA A 54 -3.80 -2.13 -2.63
N ALA A 55 -2.66 -2.17 -1.95
CA ALA A 55 -1.36 -1.89 -2.55
C ALA A 55 -0.49 -3.14 -2.56
N SER A 56 0.26 -3.38 -3.64
CA SER A 56 1.20 -4.50 -3.64
C SER A 56 2.48 -4.27 -4.42
N HIS A 57 3.60 -4.76 -3.87
CA HIS A 57 4.91 -4.82 -4.51
C HIS A 57 5.31 -6.28 -4.68
N PHE A 58 5.53 -6.73 -5.92
CA PHE A 58 5.88 -8.12 -6.24
C PHE A 58 7.09 -8.21 -7.18
N ASN A 59 7.74 -9.38 -7.24
CA ASN A 59 8.78 -9.73 -8.23
C ASN A 59 10.10 -8.93 -8.16
N ASN A 60 10.72 -8.78 -6.98
CA ASN A 60 11.98 -8.02 -6.83
C ASN A 60 11.83 -6.56 -7.30
N SER A 61 10.64 -5.99 -7.11
CA SER A 61 10.36 -4.61 -7.45
C SER A 61 11.01 -3.74 -6.39
N ASN A 62 12.19 -3.20 -6.67
CA ASN A 62 12.91 -2.36 -5.73
C ASN A 62 12.65 -0.87 -6.00
N ASN A 63 12.70 -0.03 -4.98
CA ASN A 63 12.66 1.43 -5.16
C ASN A 63 11.37 1.95 -5.85
N ASN A 64 10.22 1.39 -5.49
CA ASN A 64 8.92 1.84 -6.00
C ASN A 64 8.18 2.64 -4.93
N SER A 65 7.31 3.54 -5.38
CA SER A 65 6.40 4.25 -4.51
C SER A 65 4.97 4.08 -5.00
N ILE A 66 4.11 3.54 -4.15
CA ILE A 66 2.67 3.49 -4.36
C ILE A 66 2.02 4.55 -3.48
N PHE A 67 1.21 5.42 -4.09
CA PHE A 67 0.39 6.39 -3.37
C PHE A 67 -1.09 6.19 -3.72
N ILE A 68 -1.93 5.96 -2.72
CA ILE A 68 -3.39 5.85 -2.87
C ILE A 68 -4.04 6.91 -1.97
N SER A 69 -4.83 7.81 -2.55
CA SER A 69 -5.61 8.80 -1.79
C SER A 69 -7.08 8.68 -2.17
N GLN A 70 -7.93 8.49 -1.19
CA GLN A 70 -9.38 8.35 -1.36
C GLN A 70 -10.09 9.31 -0.41
N ASP A 71 -10.97 10.14 -0.95
CA ASP A 71 -11.82 11.06 -0.20
C ASP A 71 -13.30 10.82 -0.57
N GLY A 72 -14.17 10.77 0.42
CA GLY A 72 -15.59 10.45 0.27
C GLY A 72 -15.95 9.05 0.75
N SER A 73 -17.01 8.49 0.19
CA SER A 73 -17.58 7.22 0.63
C SER A 73 -17.59 6.16 -0.46
N GLN A 74 -17.35 4.89 -0.10
CA GLN A 74 -17.37 3.74 -1.01
C GLN A 74 -16.32 3.82 -2.14
N ASN A 75 -15.15 4.42 -1.89
CA ASN A 75 -14.08 4.42 -2.88
C ASN A 75 -13.30 3.10 -2.85
N ILE A 76 -12.94 2.57 -4.02
CA ILE A 76 -12.06 1.40 -4.15
C ILE A 76 -10.81 1.80 -4.93
N GLY A 77 -9.63 1.50 -4.39
CA GLY A 77 -8.35 1.95 -4.93
C GLY A 77 -7.33 0.83 -4.87
N SER A 78 -6.90 0.33 -6.01
CA SER A 78 -5.85 -0.69 -6.07
C SER A 78 -4.67 -0.18 -6.87
N ALA A 79 -3.47 -0.41 -6.35
CA ALA A 79 -2.23 -0.13 -7.05
C ALA A 79 -1.26 -1.29 -6.85
N SER A 80 -0.59 -1.68 -7.93
CA SER A 80 0.46 -2.69 -7.85
C SER A 80 1.69 -2.22 -8.61
N ALA A 81 2.85 -2.49 -8.04
CA ALA A 81 4.14 -2.30 -8.67
C ALA A 81 4.79 -3.67 -8.83
N SER A 82 5.17 -4.00 -10.07
CA SER A 82 5.86 -5.23 -10.43
C SER A 82 6.92 -4.86 -11.46
N LEU A 83 8.15 -5.33 -11.24
CA LEU A 83 9.39 -4.93 -11.92
C LEU A 83 9.83 -3.48 -11.67
N ASN A 84 10.98 -3.35 -11.03
CA ASN A 84 11.88 -2.22 -11.25
C ASN A 84 13.27 -2.81 -11.49
N THR A 85 13.76 -2.73 -12.73
CA THR A 85 15.03 -3.31 -13.15
C THR A 85 16.19 -2.45 -12.67
N ASN A 86 16.58 -2.58 -11.41
CA ASN A 86 17.87 -2.08 -10.91
C ASN A 86 18.91 -3.19 -10.71
N ASN A 87 18.71 -4.36 -11.31
CA ASN A 87 19.77 -5.34 -11.47
C ASN A 87 20.26 -5.32 -12.92
N THR A 88 21.17 -4.40 -13.25
CA THR A 88 22.17 -4.72 -14.27
C THR A 88 23.06 -5.81 -13.66
N PRO A 89 23.04 -7.06 -14.16
CA PRO A 89 24.01 -8.06 -13.73
C PRO A 89 25.43 -7.55 -14.08
N PRO A 90 26.46 -7.86 -13.27
CA PRO A 90 27.85 -7.52 -13.60
C PRO A 90 28.30 -8.15 -14.92
#